data_AF-A0A2D4FIF7-F1
#
_entry.id   AF-A0A2D4FIF7-F1
#
_cell.length_a   1.000
_cell.length_b   1.000
_cell.length_c   1.000
_cell.angle_alpha   90.00
_cell.angle_beta   90.00
_cell.angle_gamma   90.00
#
_symmetry.space_group_name_H-M   'P 1'
#
loop_
_entity.id
_entity.type
_entity.pdbx_description
1 polymer ?
#
loop_
_entity_poly.entity_id
_entity_poly.type
_entity_poly.pdbx_seq_one_letter_code
_entity_poly.pdbx_strand_id
1 'polypeptide(L)'
;MSLEDHIAAISRGAFYQVRRMRQLRPFLDWDALRTVTHALVISHLDYCNALYMGLPLGSTQRLQLVQNAAARVIIGAPRCSHVTPLLRELPWLPVAFWVRF
;
A
#
# COMPACT_ATOMS: atom_id res chain seq x y z
N MET A 1 9.28 -1.38 -23.05
CA MET A 1 8.88 -1.07 -21.66
C MET A 1 9.63 -2.05 -20.77
N SER A 2 10.54 -1.55 -19.93
CA SER A 2 11.22 -2.42 -18.96
C SER A 2 10.27 -2.76 -17.82
N LEU A 3 10.50 -3.87 -17.14
CA LEU A 3 9.77 -4.26 -15.93
C LEU A 3 9.80 -3.14 -14.87
N GLU A 4 10.94 -2.44 -14.75
CA GLU A 4 11.13 -1.28 -13.88
C GLU A 4 10.22 -0.09 -14.22
N ASP A 5 10.01 0.21 -15.51
CA ASP A 5 9.09 1.28 -15.95
C ASP A 5 7.64 0.96 -15.59
N HIS A 6 7.26 -0.31 -15.73
CA HIS A 6 5.93 -0.79 -15.38
C HIS A 6 5.69 -0.68 -13.86
N ILE A 7 6.68 -1.07 -13.05
CA ILE A 7 6.65 -0.94 -11.59
C ILE A 7 6.56 0.52 -11.16
N ALA A 8 7.32 1.40 -11.82
CA ALA A 8 7.27 2.83 -11.55
C ALA A 8 5.88 3.41 -11.89
N ALA A 9 5.28 3.01 -13.01
CA ALA A 9 3.93 3.43 -13.40
C ALA A 9 2.86 2.95 -12.39
N ILE A 10 2.92 1.67 -11.99
CA ILE A 10 1.99 1.10 -11.00
C ILE A 10 2.17 1.78 -9.64
N SER A 11 3.42 1.97 -9.19
CA SER A 11 3.71 2.65 -7.92
C SER A 11 3.14 4.07 -7.90
N ARG A 12 3.31 4.82 -9.00
CA ARG A 12 2.71 6.16 -9.17
C ARG A 12 1.19 6.11 -9.13
N GLY A 13 0.58 5.13 -9.79
CA GLY A 13 -0.86 4.87 -9.72
C GLY A 13 -1.34 4.60 -8.30
N ALA A 14 -0.64 3.74 -7.56
CA ALA A 14 -1.00 3.39 -6.19
C ALA A 14 -0.88 4.60 -5.23
N PHE A 15 0.19 5.39 -5.33
CA PHE A 15 0.31 6.64 -4.57
C PHE A 15 -0.80 7.64 -4.87
N TYR A 16 -1.22 7.72 -6.14
CA TYR A 16 -2.33 8.56 -6.54
C TYR A 16 -3.65 8.09 -5.94
N GLN A 17 -3.91 6.78 -5.92
CA GLN A 17 -5.08 6.22 -5.24
C GLN A 17 -5.05 6.53 -3.73
N VAL A 18 -3.94 6.29 -3.03
CA VAL A 18 -3.79 6.63 -1.60
C VAL A 18 -4.08 8.11 -1.34
N ARG A 19 -3.67 9.01 -2.24
CA ARG A 19 -3.98 10.45 -2.12
C ARG A 19 -5.47 10.74 -2.28
N ARG A 20 -6.16 10.10 -3.23
CA ARG A 20 -7.63 10.19 -3.34
C ARG A 20 -8.32 9.67 -2.08
N MET A 21 -7.87 8.53 -1.56
CA MET A 21 -8.43 7.94 -0.35
C MET A 21 -8.32 8.87 0.86
N ARG A 22 -7.19 9.57 0.99
CA ARG A 22 -7.02 10.60 2.02
C ARG A 22 -8.05 11.73 1.91
N GLN A 23 -8.46 12.09 0.69
CA GLN A 23 -9.50 13.11 0.45
C GLN A 23 -10.91 12.58 0.69
N LEU A 24 -11.14 11.28 0.43
CA LEU A 24 -12.42 10.63 0.63
C LEU A 24 -12.67 10.20 2.08
N ARG A 25 -11.62 10.08 2.89
CA ARG A 25 -11.69 9.72 4.31
C ARG A 25 -12.77 10.46 5.12
N PRO A 26 -12.92 11.80 5.06
CA PRO A 26 -13.97 12.49 5.83
C PRO A 26 -15.40 12.15 5.38
N PHE A 27 -15.58 11.48 4.24
CA PHE A 27 -16.88 11.12 3.68
C PHE A 27 -17.18 9.62 3.76
N LEU A 28 -16.23 8.80 4.25
CA LEU A 28 -16.34 7.34 4.27
C LEU A 28 -16.20 6.81 5.69
N ASP A 29 -17.07 5.87 6.04
CA ASP A 29 -16.91 5.08 7.27
C ASP A 29 -15.64 4.22 7.23
N TRP A 30 -15.18 3.83 8.41
CA TRP A 30 -13.93 3.10 8.56
C TRP A 30 -13.90 1.78 7.79
N ASP A 31 -15.01 1.03 7.78
CA ASP A 31 -15.15 -0.22 7.02
C ASP A 31 -15.16 0.00 5.50
N ALA A 32 -15.82 1.07 5.03
CA ALA A 32 -15.80 1.44 3.62
C ALA A 32 -14.40 1.86 3.18
N LEU A 33 -13.70 2.64 3.99
CA LEU A 33 -12.32 3.07 3.74
C LEU A 33 -11.37 1.88 3.68
N ARG A 34 -11.54 0.91 4.58
CA ARG A 34 -10.81 -0.36 4.56
C ARG A 34 -11.05 -1.14 3.27
N THR A 35 -12.30 -1.32 2.90
CA THR A 35 -12.70 -2.08 1.69
C THR A 35 -12.14 -1.42 0.42
N VAL A 36 -12.29 -0.10 0.29
CA VAL A 36 -11.78 0.66 -0.86
C VAL A 36 -10.24 0.62 -0.91
N THR A 37 -9.57 0.65 0.24
CA THR A 37 -8.09 0.59 0.30
C THR A 37 -7.62 -0.77 -0.16
N HIS A 38 -8.29 -1.82 0.31
CA HIS A 38 -7.99 -3.18 -0.10
C HIS A 38 -8.22 -3.37 -1.61
N ALA A 39 -9.37 -2.93 -2.11
CA ALA A 39 -9.75 -3.09 -3.52
C ALA A 39 -8.89 -2.28 -4.50
N LEU A 40 -8.33 -1.13 -4.09
CA LEU A 40 -7.55 -0.26 -4.99
C LEU A 40 -6.04 -0.39 -4.82
N VAL A 41 -5.57 -0.62 -3.59
CA VAL A 41 -4.14 -0.62 -3.26
C VAL A 41 -3.64 -2.04 -3.08
N ILE A 42 -4.31 -2.86 -2.26
CA ILE A 42 -3.85 -4.22 -1.96
C ILE A 42 -4.01 -5.13 -3.18
N SER A 43 -5.14 -5.10 -3.89
CA SER A 43 -5.34 -5.90 -5.11
C SER A 43 -4.29 -5.64 -6.19
N HIS A 44 -3.92 -4.37 -6.41
CA HIS A 44 -2.89 -3.97 -7.36
C HIS A 44 -1.50 -4.41 -6.90
N LEU A 45 -1.22 -4.35 -5.60
CA LEU A 45 0.02 -4.83 -5.03
C LEU A 45 0.13 -6.35 -5.10
N ASP A 46 -0.96 -7.09 -4.82
CA ASP A 46 -1.00 -8.56 -4.85
C ASP A 46 -0.90 -9.12 -6.26
N TYR A 47 -1.56 -8.48 -7.24
CA TYR A 47 -1.37 -8.78 -8.65
C TYR A 47 0.11 -8.67 -9.04
N CYS A 48 0.77 -7.61 -8.55
CA CYS A 48 2.17 -7.43 -8.82
C CYS A 48 3.05 -8.33 -7.94
N ASN A 49 2.63 -8.77 -6.75
CA ASN A 49 3.39 -9.72 -5.90
C ASN A 49 3.67 -11.04 -6.63
N ALA A 50 2.69 -11.54 -7.40
CA ALA A 50 2.92 -12.70 -8.27
C ALA A 50 3.96 -12.41 -9.37
N LEU A 51 4.04 -11.16 -9.85
CA LEU A 51 5.05 -10.67 -10.79
C LEU A 51 6.40 -10.35 -10.10
N TYR A 52 6.40 -10.12 -8.77
CA TYR A 52 7.53 -9.71 -7.93
C TYR A 52 8.37 -10.86 -7.39
N MET A 53 7.96 -12.13 -7.59
CA MET A 53 8.75 -13.32 -7.22
C MET A 53 10.05 -13.46 -8.06
N GLY A 54 10.96 -12.49 -7.92
CA GLY A 54 12.22 -12.40 -8.64
C GLY A 54 12.78 -10.98 -8.83
N LEU A 55 12.13 -9.94 -8.29
CA LEU A 55 12.52 -8.53 -8.50
C LEU A 55 13.48 -8.01 -7.40
N PRO A 56 14.39 -7.06 -7.72
CA PRO A 56 15.40 -6.56 -6.81
C PRO A 56 14.80 -5.72 -5.66
N LEU A 57 15.49 -5.69 -4.52
CA LEU A 57 15.07 -5.02 -3.27
C LEU A 57 14.62 -3.55 -3.41
N GLY A 58 15.07 -2.83 -4.45
CA GLY A 58 14.65 -1.44 -4.68
C GLY A 58 13.15 -1.31 -5.01
N SER A 59 12.60 -2.30 -5.71
CA SER A 59 11.19 -2.32 -6.10
C SER A 59 10.28 -2.68 -4.92
N THR A 60 10.72 -3.60 -4.04
CA THR A 60 9.98 -3.97 -2.83
C THR A 60 9.89 -2.82 -1.82
N GLN A 61 10.93 -1.98 -1.71
CA GLN A 61 10.89 -0.79 -0.84
C GLN A 61 9.81 0.22 -1.26
N ARG A 62 9.57 0.41 -2.56
CA ARG A 62 8.52 1.33 -3.03
C ARG A 62 7.12 0.83 -2.67
N LEU A 63 6.90 -0.48 -2.77
CA LEU A 63 5.63 -1.12 -2.41
C LEU A 63 5.36 -0.99 -0.90
N GLN A 64 6.38 -1.22 -0.08
CA GLN A 64 6.32 -1.00 1.36
C GLN A 64 5.89 0.43 1.68
N LEU A 65 6.43 1.44 0.99
CA LEU A 65 6.07 2.84 1.20
C LEU A 65 4.60 3.13 0.86
N VAL A 66 4.08 2.52 -0.21
CA VAL A 66 2.66 2.63 -0.59
C VAL A 66 1.77 2.03 0.50
N GLN A 67 2.09 0.82 0.99
CA GLN A 67 1.34 0.16 2.05
C GLN A 67 1.38 0.96 3.36
N ASN A 68 2.55 1.47 3.73
CA ASN A 68 2.72 2.34 4.89
C ASN A 68 1.89 3.63 4.76
N ALA A 69 1.76 4.18 3.56
CA ALA A 69 0.92 5.35 3.30
C ALA A 69 -0.58 4.99 3.39
N ALA A 70 -0.99 3.84 2.87
CA ALA A 70 -2.35 3.32 2.98
C ALA A 70 -2.77 3.08 4.44
N ALA A 71 -1.91 2.45 5.25
CA ALA A 71 -2.14 2.24 6.68
C ALA A 71 -2.38 3.56 7.44
N ARG A 72 -1.58 4.59 7.13
CA ARG A 72 -1.75 5.93 7.70
C ARG A 72 -3.07 6.57 7.28
N VAL A 73 -3.54 6.34 6.06
CA VAL A 73 -4.85 6.87 5.62
C VAL A 73 -5.98 6.20 6.38
N ILE A 74 -5.92 4.87 6.59
CA ILE A 74 -6.95 4.13 7.31
C ILE A 74 -7.04 4.57 8.78
N ILE A 75 -5.91 4.59 9.49
CA ILE A 75 -5.88 5.02 10.91
C ILE A 75 -6.04 6.53 11.05
N GLY A 76 -5.68 7.29 10.01
CA GLY A 76 -5.67 8.73 10.06
C GLY A 76 -4.46 9.35 10.73
N ALA A 77 -3.38 8.59 10.82
CA ALA A 77 -2.18 9.03 11.48
C ALA A 77 -1.46 10.14 10.67
N PRO A 78 -0.71 11.03 11.33
CA PRO A 78 0.12 12.03 10.66
C PRO A 78 1.08 11.40 9.66
N ARG A 79 1.48 12.14 8.61
CA ARG A 79 2.39 11.64 7.56
C ARG A 79 3.70 11.06 8.11
N CYS A 80 4.20 11.64 9.21
CA CYS A 80 5.46 11.26 9.84
C CYS A 80 5.28 10.30 11.02
N SER A 81 4.08 9.74 11.24
CA SER A 81 3.87 8.80 12.33
C SER A 81 4.68 7.51 12.12
N HIS A 82 5.13 6.93 13.23
CA HIS A 82 5.73 5.61 13.24
C HIS A 82 4.72 4.58 12.70
N VAL A 83 5.18 3.75 11.77
CA VAL A 83 4.34 2.77 11.07
C VAL A 83 4.17 1.48 11.88
N THR A 84 5.15 1.13 12.71
CA THR A 84 5.13 -0.06 13.56
C THR A 84 3.88 -0.21 14.45
N PRO A 85 3.41 0.83 15.17
CA PRO A 85 2.16 0.73 15.93
C PRO A 85 0.94 0.59 15.02
N LEU A 86 0.94 1.26 13.85
CA LEU A 86 -0.15 1.20 12.87
C LEU A 86 -0.33 -0.20 12.29
N LEU A 87 0.78 -0.90 12.01
CA LEU A 87 0.74 -2.27 11.50
C LEU A 87 0.26 -3.27 12.56
N ARG A 88 0.46 -3.00 13.85
CA ARG A 88 -0.10 -3.83 14.93
C ARG A 88 -1.62 -3.71 15.03
N GLU A 89 -2.15 -2.53 14.78
CA GLU A 89 -3.61 -2.27 14.74
C GLU A 89 -4.26 -2.74 13.44
N LEU A 90 -3.47 -2.91 12.37
CA LEU A 90 -3.90 -3.39 11.06
C LEU A 90 -3.24 -4.75 10.73
N PRO A 91 -3.53 -5.83 11.48
CA PRO A 91 -2.90 -7.14 11.25
C PRO A 91 -3.24 -7.75 9.88
N TRP A 92 -4.27 -7.23 9.21
CA TRP A 92 -4.67 -7.63 7.87
C TRP A 92 -3.94 -6.86 6.76
N LEU A 93 -3.06 -5.91 7.08
CA LEU A 93 -2.18 -5.26 6.11
C LEU A 93 -0.91 -6.11 5.98
N PRO A 94 -0.79 -6.97 4.96
CA PRO A 94 0.23 -7.99 4.94
C PRO A 94 1.49 -7.36 4.36
N VAL A 95 2.46 -7.02 5.22
CA VAL A 95 3.76 -6.58 4.70
C VAL A 95 4.95 -7.31 5.30
N ALA A 96 4.82 -7.88 6.50
CA ALA A 96 5.91 -8.64 7.10
C ALA A 96 5.99 -10.11 6.65
N PHE A 97 5.00 -10.64 5.91
CA PHE A 97 4.94 -12.07 5.61
C PHE A 97 5.22 -12.48 4.15
N TRP A 98 5.57 -11.54 3.27
CA TRP A 98 5.82 -11.85 1.86
C TRP A 98 7.27 -11.60 1.41
N VAL A 99 8.21 -11.53 2.36
CA VAL A 99 9.67 -11.59 2.09
C VAL A 99 10.31 -12.61 3.04
N ARG A 100 9.70 -13.79 3.12
CA ARG A 100 10.42 -15.02 3.45
C ARG A 100 10.48 -15.85 2.19
N PHE A 101 11.31 -15.42 1.24
CA PHE A 101 12.39 -16.15 0.60
C PHE A 101 13.20 -15.17 -0.24
#